data_AF-A0A2E2TNC8-F1
#
_entry.id   AF-A0A2E2TNC8-F1
#
_cell.length_a   1.000
_cell.length_b   1.000
_cell.length_c   1.000
_cell.angle_alpha   90.00
_cell.angle_beta   90.00
_cell.angle_gamma   90.00
#
_symmetry.space_group_name_H-M   'P 1'
#
loop_
_entity.id
_entity.type
_entity.pdbx_description
1 polymer ?
#
loop_
_entity_poly.entity_id
_entity_poly.type
_entity_poly.pdbx_seq_one_letter_code
_entity_poly.pdbx_strand_id
1 'polypeptide(L)'
;MKQKGSQYKKGLTLIEVLITAVIFLMLALAIYQGYVASFEVIRSAKLKTIASLLANEQIELIRNLPYEDVGVMGSIPDGIILGTQQFTRSGVEFTVNTVIRNIDDPFDGTIGGVPDDLSPADYRLVELEVSCPACQDFETLLFTARVAPIALETSTGNGALFVQVFNASGQPLQGMDVLVENNTTASPISISDVTDANGFLQLVDVPPGIQVWEVTVSEPGYSSAQTYPPGEMSNPNPTKPHATVATGTVTQISFAVDTLATLNIESKTQTCSPTGNVSFDMTGTKLIGSSPDVYKYQQSHSTDAGGSLTLPNIEWDTYSIDLTDETYDLAGSIPFLLFSVTPGAQEDLLLVTEPLNPNSLLISVTDGGTSLPLSDATVTLSATSTSFNETLLTSQGYLRQTDWSGGSGQASFVDETRYFSSDGNIETNLPSGELKLKQVLGDYVPNGELISSTFDTGATTTDYFIISWEPESQPVETGTDPVRFQVATNNDGTTWNYIGPDGTGSSYYDLANTTLHTSHNNNQFLRYKILLSTASSTYTPNISDVAVTYSSECIPFGQTYFNGLTAGGYTISISKTGYQDFTQDITISSGWQLLEVDLLPE
;
A
#
# COMPACT_ATOMS: atom_id res chain seq x y z
N MET A 1 33.40 -40.63 92.87
CA MET A 1 32.49 -39.45 92.89
C MET A 1 31.87 -39.31 91.51
N LYS A 2 30.57 -38.99 91.46
CA LYS A 2 29.65 -38.68 90.32
C LYS A 2 30.36 -38.09 89.08
N GLN A 3 29.94 -38.29 87.82
CA GLN A 3 28.59 -38.35 87.24
C GLN A 3 28.58 -39.24 85.97
N LYS A 4 27.60 -40.15 85.84
CA LYS A 4 27.19 -40.71 84.54
C LYS A 4 26.36 -39.64 83.82
N GLY A 5 26.98 -38.89 82.91
CA GLY A 5 26.27 -38.01 82.00
C GLY A 5 25.43 -38.85 81.05
N SER A 6 24.11 -38.70 81.09
CA SER A 6 23.21 -39.20 80.06
C SER A 6 23.60 -38.56 78.73
N GLN A 7 24.23 -39.33 77.83
CA GLN A 7 24.37 -38.90 76.43
C GLN A 7 22.99 -38.98 75.80
N TYR A 8 22.31 -37.84 75.71
CA TYR A 8 21.19 -37.67 74.79
C TYR A 8 21.72 -37.99 73.38
N LYS A 9 21.21 -39.06 72.76
CA LYS A 9 21.37 -39.24 71.32
C LYS A 9 20.69 -38.04 70.67
N LYS A 10 21.48 -37.08 70.17
CA LYS A 10 20.96 -35.94 69.43
C LYS A 10 20.22 -36.50 68.21
N GLY A 11 18.90 -36.34 68.18
CA GLY A 11 18.11 -36.64 66.99
C GLY A 11 18.44 -35.62 65.88
N LEU A 12 18.17 -35.99 64.63
CA LEU A 12 18.28 -35.08 63.50
C LEU A 12 17.28 -33.93 63.67
N THR A 13 17.71 -32.71 63.39
CA THR A 13 16.81 -31.56 63.34
C THR A 13 15.94 -31.64 62.08
N LEU A 14 14.73 -31.08 62.12
CA LEU A 14 13.83 -31.05 60.96
C LEU A 14 14.51 -30.43 59.72
N ILE A 15 15.36 -29.43 59.95
CA ILE A 15 16.08 -28.74 58.88
C ILE A 15 17.19 -29.59 58.26
N GLU A 16 17.90 -30.42 59.03
CA GLU A 16 18.90 -31.37 58.50
C GLU A 16 18.25 -32.46 57.64
N VAL A 17 17.07 -32.96 58.04
CA VAL A 17 16.31 -33.94 57.23
C VAL A 17 15.85 -33.30 55.92
N LEU A 18 15.36 -32.05 55.96
CA LEU A 18 14.89 -31.34 54.78
C LEU A 18 16.03 -31.05 53.79
N ILE A 19 17.17 -30.56 54.28
CA ILE A 19 18.36 -30.30 53.45
C ILE A 19 18.86 -31.62 52.82
N THR A 20 18.94 -32.69 53.60
CA THR A 20 19.41 -34.00 53.09
C THR A 20 18.45 -34.56 52.04
N ALA A 21 17.13 -34.44 52.25
CA ALA A 21 16.12 -34.87 51.30
C ALA A 21 16.19 -34.09 49.98
N VAL A 22 16.39 -32.76 50.04
CA VAL A 22 16.53 -31.91 48.85
C VAL A 22 17.80 -32.24 48.07
N ILE A 23 18.95 -32.42 48.75
CA ILE A 23 20.21 -32.80 48.09
C ILE A 23 20.09 -34.19 47.45
N PHE A 24 19.51 -35.15 48.15
CA PHE A 24 19.27 -36.49 47.62
C PHE A 24 18.33 -36.47 46.41
N LEU A 25 17.25 -35.69 46.48
CA LEU A 25 16.31 -35.52 45.36
C LEU A 25 17.00 -34.91 44.14
N MET A 26 17.82 -33.87 44.32
CA MET A 26 18.58 -33.26 43.23
C MET A 26 19.54 -34.26 42.58
N LEU A 27 20.29 -35.05 43.38
CA LEU A 27 21.19 -36.09 42.88
C LEU A 27 20.41 -37.21 42.14
N ALA A 28 19.30 -37.66 42.70
CA ALA A 28 18.46 -38.69 42.09
C ALA A 28 17.86 -38.23 40.76
N LEU A 29 17.40 -36.98 40.69
CA LEU A 29 16.89 -36.37 39.46
C LEU A 29 17.99 -36.20 38.41
N ALA A 30 19.18 -35.74 38.80
CA ALA A 30 20.31 -35.60 37.89
C ALA A 30 20.73 -36.96 37.28
N ILE A 31 20.78 -38.01 38.10
CA ILE A 31 21.08 -39.37 37.62
C ILE A 31 19.97 -39.87 36.70
N TYR A 32 18.70 -39.69 37.07
CA TYR A 32 17.55 -40.09 36.25
C TYR A 32 17.56 -39.38 34.89
N GLN A 33 17.78 -38.07 34.86
CA GLN A 33 17.92 -37.30 33.61
C GLN A 33 19.10 -37.79 32.77
N GLY A 34 20.24 -38.11 33.40
CA GLY A 34 21.38 -38.72 32.71
C GLY A 34 21.04 -40.05 32.04
N TYR A 35 20.24 -40.90 32.68
CA TYR A 35 19.75 -42.14 32.08
C TYR A 35 18.79 -41.88 30.91
N VAL A 36 17.81 -40.98 31.07
CA VAL A 36 16.85 -40.62 30.01
C VAL A 36 17.59 -40.10 28.77
N ALA A 37 18.51 -39.14 28.96
CA ALA A 37 19.32 -38.58 27.87
C ALA A 37 20.17 -39.66 27.18
N SER A 38 20.75 -40.60 27.95
CA SER A 38 21.50 -41.72 27.37
C SER A 38 20.64 -42.62 26.48
N PHE A 39 19.41 -42.91 26.91
CA PHE A 39 18.47 -43.70 26.11
C PHE A 39 17.99 -42.95 24.85
N GLU A 40 17.77 -41.64 24.94
CA GLU A 40 17.42 -40.80 23.78
C GLU A 40 18.53 -40.80 22.72
N VAL A 41 19.79 -40.66 23.13
CA VAL A 41 20.95 -40.73 22.22
C VAL A 41 21.05 -42.10 21.56
N ILE A 42 20.88 -43.19 22.32
CA ILE A 42 20.90 -44.56 21.77
C ILE A 42 19.75 -44.77 20.79
N ARG A 43 18.54 -44.27 21.11
CA ARG A 43 17.36 -44.34 20.23
C ARG A 43 17.61 -43.57 18.94
N SER A 44 18.10 -42.34 19.03
CA SER A 44 18.41 -41.49 17.87
C SER A 44 19.48 -42.14 16.97
N ALA A 45 20.58 -42.64 17.55
CA ALA A 45 21.63 -43.33 16.81
C ALA A 45 21.12 -44.59 16.11
N LYS A 46 20.25 -45.37 16.79
CA LYS A 46 19.60 -46.55 16.19
C LYS A 46 18.70 -46.17 15.02
N LEU A 47 17.87 -45.13 15.15
CA LEU A 47 16.99 -44.65 14.09
C LEU A 47 17.79 -44.15 12.88
N LYS A 48 18.83 -43.33 13.09
CA LYS A 48 19.71 -42.85 12.01
C LYS A 48 20.41 -44.00 11.29
N THR A 49 20.83 -45.05 12.01
CA THR A 49 21.42 -46.25 11.41
C THR A 49 20.41 -47.02 10.54
N ILE A 50 19.18 -47.22 11.01
CA ILE A 50 18.13 -47.91 10.25
C ILE A 50 17.76 -47.11 9.00
N ALA A 51 17.58 -45.80 9.12
CA ALA A 51 17.29 -44.91 8.00
C ALA A 51 18.42 -44.91 6.95
N SER A 52 19.69 -44.92 7.39
CA SER A 52 20.85 -45.01 6.48
C SER A 52 20.91 -46.35 5.74
N LEU A 53 20.58 -47.46 6.42
CA LEU A 53 20.50 -48.77 5.78
C LEU A 53 19.36 -48.84 4.76
N LEU A 54 18.21 -48.23 5.08
CA LEU A 54 17.08 -48.12 4.16
C LEU A 54 17.45 -47.28 2.93
N ALA A 55 18.09 -46.13 3.11
CA ALA A 55 18.55 -45.30 2.00
C ALA A 55 19.54 -46.05 1.11
N ASN A 56 20.51 -46.76 1.71
CA ASN A 56 21.46 -47.57 0.95
C ASN A 56 20.75 -48.71 0.20
N GLU A 57 19.76 -49.37 0.80
CA GLU A 57 18.91 -50.37 0.13
C GLU A 57 18.23 -49.76 -1.11
N GLN A 58 17.62 -48.58 -0.98
CA GLN A 58 16.96 -47.91 -2.10
C GLN A 58 17.94 -47.47 -3.20
N ILE A 59 19.10 -46.89 -2.83
CA ILE A 59 20.14 -46.50 -3.81
C ILE A 59 20.62 -47.73 -4.61
N GLU A 60 20.85 -48.87 -3.95
CA GLU A 60 21.28 -50.09 -4.64
C GLU A 60 20.19 -50.70 -5.52
N LEU A 61 18.90 -50.54 -5.17
CA LEU A 61 17.80 -50.89 -6.07
C LEU A 61 17.81 -50.00 -7.31
N ILE A 62 17.93 -48.69 -7.12
CA ILE A 62 17.94 -47.70 -8.22
C ILE A 62 19.12 -47.94 -9.16
N ARG A 63 20.32 -48.21 -8.62
CA ARG A 63 21.52 -48.51 -9.41
C ARG A 63 21.44 -49.79 -10.24
N ASN A 64 20.57 -50.73 -9.85
CA ASN A 64 20.38 -51.99 -10.56
C ASN A 64 19.25 -51.93 -11.61
N LEU A 65 18.55 -50.80 -11.73
CA LEU A 65 17.56 -50.61 -12.80
C LEU A 65 18.24 -50.36 -14.15
N PRO A 66 17.60 -50.72 -15.27
CA PRO A 66 17.98 -50.20 -16.57
C PRO A 66 18.02 -48.67 -16.53
N TYR A 67 19.02 -48.05 -17.17
CA TYR A 67 19.21 -46.59 -17.10
C TYR A 67 17.95 -45.82 -17.47
N GLU A 68 17.22 -46.25 -18.51
CA GLU A 68 15.96 -45.62 -18.92
C GLU A 68 14.88 -45.64 -17.83
N ASP A 69 14.83 -46.67 -16.99
CA ASP A 69 13.82 -46.82 -15.92
C ASP A 69 14.16 -46.02 -14.65
N VAL A 70 15.37 -45.41 -14.56
CA VAL A 70 15.85 -44.64 -13.40
C VAL A 70 15.22 -43.25 -13.37
N GLY A 71 13.91 -43.17 -13.18
CA GLY A 71 13.19 -41.91 -13.15
C GLY A 71 12.03 -41.97 -12.18
N VAL A 72 11.58 -40.81 -11.72
CA VAL A 72 10.37 -40.71 -10.91
C VAL A 72 9.18 -40.68 -11.85
N MET A 73 8.19 -41.51 -11.58
CA MET A 73 6.96 -41.59 -12.39
C MET A 73 6.28 -40.22 -12.44
N GLY A 74 6.06 -39.70 -13.65
CA GLY A 74 5.47 -38.37 -13.87
C GLY A 74 6.44 -37.21 -13.63
N SER A 75 7.75 -37.43 -13.78
CA SER A 75 8.79 -36.40 -13.63
C SER A 75 9.74 -36.37 -14.83
N ILE A 76 10.84 -35.61 -14.73
CA ILE A 76 11.93 -35.61 -15.72
C ILE A 76 13.24 -35.90 -14.98
N PRO A 77 13.87 -37.06 -15.20
CA PRO A 77 13.45 -38.13 -16.12
C PRO A 77 12.24 -38.93 -15.61
N ASP A 78 11.35 -39.32 -16.53
CA ASP A 78 10.24 -40.23 -16.24
C ASP A 78 10.76 -41.66 -16.07
N GLY A 79 10.14 -42.43 -15.17
CA GLY A 79 10.57 -43.79 -14.89
C GLY A 79 9.59 -44.54 -14.01
N ILE A 80 10.08 -45.57 -13.32
CA ILE A 80 9.21 -46.49 -12.56
C ILE A 80 9.21 -46.25 -11.05
N ILE A 81 10.00 -45.29 -10.56
CA ILE A 81 10.16 -45.04 -9.12
C ILE A 81 9.04 -44.12 -8.66
N LEU A 82 8.42 -44.44 -7.52
CA LEU A 82 7.41 -43.58 -6.91
C LEU A 82 8.11 -42.47 -6.11
N GLY A 83 7.68 -41.22 -6.30
CA GLY A 83 8.30 -40.06 -5.61
C GLY A 83 8.24 -40.16 -4.09
N THR A 84 7.13 -40.67 -3.52
CA THR A 84 7.00 -40.90 -2.08
C THR A 84 6.63 -42.35 -1.79
N GLN A 85 7.38 -42.98 -0.90
CA GLN A 85 7.16 -44.35 -0.47
C GLN A 85 7.27 -44.48 1.05
N GLN A 86 6.48 -45.40 1.62
CA GLN A 86 6.53 -45.72 3.05
C GLN A 86 7.13 -47.11 3.24
N PHE A 87 8.09 -47.21 4.16
CA PHE A 87 8.77 -48.45 4.48
C PHE A 87 8.79 -48.69 5.98
N THR A 88 8.41 -49.89 6.41
CA THR A 88 8.60 -50.32 7.80
C THR A 88 9.94 -51.07 7.93
N ARG A 89 10.80 -50.62 8.84
CA ARG A 89 12.07 -51.29 9.19
C ARG A 89 12.21 -51.36 10.71
N SER A 90 12.46 -52.57 11.23
CA SER A 90 12.58 -52.83 12.67
C SER A 90 11.39 -52.34 13.52
N GLY A 91 10.17 -52.34 12.95
CA GLY A 91 8.95 -51.88 13.61
C GLY A 91 8.75 -50.36 13.61
N VAL A 92 9.57 -49.60 12.89
CA VAL A 92 9.45 -48.14 12.71
C VAL A 92 9.11 -47.88 11.24
N GLU A 93 8.13 -47.00 11.01
CA GLU A 93 7.75 -46.55 9.67
C GLU A 93 8.56 -45.31 9.28
N PHE A 94 9.18 -45.36 8.10
CA PHE A 94 9.90 -44.26 7.49
C PHE A 94 9.21 -43.87 6.18
N THR A 95 9.22 -42.58 5.89
CA THR A 95 8.82 -42.04 4.60
C THR A 95 10.08 -41.68 3.82
N VAL A 96 10.19 -42.19 2.60
CA VAL A 96 11.28 -41.90 1.67
C VAL A 96 10.71 -41.06 0.54
N ASN A 97 11.19 -39.83 0.41
CA ASN A 97 10.95 -38.99 -0.76
C ASN A 97 12.15 -39.12 -1.69
N THR A 98 11.89 -39.39 -2.97
CA THR A 98 12.90 -39.61 -4.00
C THR A 98 12.76 -38.53 -5.06
N VAL A 99 13.83 -37.80 -5.31
CA VAL A 99 13.96 -36.86 -6.43
C VAL A 99 15.07 -37.36 -7.34
N ILE A 100 14.83 -37.37 -8.64
CA ILE A 100 15.82 -37.75 -9.65
C ILE A 100 15.86 -36.65 -10.69
N ARG A 101 17.06 -36.17 -11.02
CA ARG A 101 17.26 -35.10 -12.01
C ARG A 101 18.32 -35.53 -13.00
N ASN A 102 18.12 -35.18 -14.27
CA ASN A 102 19.19 -35.21 -15.26
C ASN A 102 20.15 -34.03 -14.97
N ILE A 103 21.46 -34.29 -15.03
CA ILE A 103 22.50 -33.29 -14.82
C ILE A 103 23.31 -33.13 -16.09
N ASP A 104 23.52 -31.86 -16.45
CA ASP A 104 24.42 -31.37 -17.50
C ASP A 104 25.77 -31.01 -16.86
N ASP A 105 26.79 -31.84 -17.05
CA ASP A 105 28.12 -31.70 -16.48
C ASP A 105 28.99 -30.81 -17.36
N PRO A 106 29.56 -29.69 -16.86
CA PRO A 106 30.37 -28.78 -17.66
C PRO A 106 31.65 -29.37 -18.29
N PHE A 107 31.94 -30.65 -18.06
CA PHE A 107 33.16 -31.32 -18.49
C PHE A 107 33.32 -31.38 -20.02
N ASP A 108 32.26 -31.62 -20.77
CA ASP A 108 32.29 -31.72 -22.23
C ASP A 108 31.45 -30.66 -22.96
N GLY A 109 30.75 -29.82 -22.21
CA GLY A 109 29.97 -28.71 -22.70
C GLY A 109 28.83 -28.44 -21.72
N THR A 110 27.91 -27.58 -22.11
CA THR A 110 26.55 -27.56 -21.55
C THR A 110 25.59 -27.27 -22.68
N ILE A 111 24.30 -27.60 -22.55
CA ILE A 111 23.32 -27.19 -23.55
C ILE A 111 23.24 -25.66 -23.64
N GLY A 112 23.38 -25.12 -24.84
CA GLY A 112 23.49 -23.67 -25.08
C GLY A 112 24.82 -23.06 -24.64
N GLY A 113 25.78 -23.88 -24.23
CA GLY A 113 27.13 -23.49 -23.79
C GLY A 113 28.14 -23.37 -24.93
N VAL A 114 29.42 -23.24 -24.56
CA VAL A 114 30.55 -23.28 -25.51
C VAL A 114 31.65 -24.18 -24.92
N PRO A 115 31.86 -25.40 -25.46
CA PRO A 115 31.12 -26.03 -26.57
C PRO A 115 29.65 -26.31 -26.21
N ASP A 116 28.79 -26.28 -27.22
CA ASP A 116 27.36 -26.59 -27.09
C ASP A 116 27.20 -28.12 -27.06
N ASP A 117 26.66 -28.64 -25.98
CA ASP A 117 26.41 -30.07 -25.83
C ASP A 117 25.01 -30.46 -26.34
N LEU A 118 24.99 -31.48 -27.20
CA LEU A 118 23.79 -32.02 -27.82
C LEU A 118 23.21 -33.21 -27.05
N SER A 119 23.87 -33.66 -25.98
CA SER A 119 23.43 -34.74 -25.09
C SER A 119 23.57 -34.38 -23.59
N PRO A 120 22.96 -33.27 -23.12
CA PRO A 120 23.24 -32.62 -21.82
C PRO A 120 22.72 -33.35 -20.58
N ALA A 121 22.44 -34.65 -20.70
CA ALA A 121 21.97 -35.49 -19.60
C ALA A 121 23.02 -36.58 -19.33
N ASP A 122 24.20 -36.15 -18.88
CA ASP A 122 25.38 -37.01 -18.63
C ASP A 122 25.09 -38.09 -17.60
N TYR A 123 24.42 -37.71 -16.51
CA TYR A 123 24.04 -38.63 -15.45
C TYR A 123 22.78 -38.17 -14.72
N ARG A 124 22.17 -39.11 -14.01
CA ARG A 124 21.05 -38.88 -13.11
C ARG A 124 21.55 -38.70 -11.69
N LEU A 125 21.25 -37.56 -11.07
CA LEU A 125 21.43 -37.35 -9.65
C LEU A 125 20.18 -37.83 -8.92
N VAL A 126 20.35 -38.79 -8.03
CA VAL A 126 19.31 -39.37 -7.18
C VAL A 126 19.47 -38.78 -5.79
N GLU A 127 18.42 -38.15 -5.28
CA GLU A 127 18.34 -37.62 -3.93
C GLU A 127 17.23 -38.34 -3.16
N LEU A 128 17.58 -38.90 -2.00
CA LEU A 128 16.66 -39.58 -1.10
C LEU A 128 16.58 -38.84 0.23
N GLU A 129 15.40 -38.38 0.58
CA GLU A 129 15.09 -37.85 1.89
C GLU A 129 14.36 -38.90 2.71
N VAL A 130 14.99 -39.36 3.79
CA VAL A 130 14.39 -40.33 4.71
C VAL A 130 13.95 -39.61 5.97
N SER A 131 12.64 -39.57 6.20
CA SER A 131 12.02 -38.98 7.38
C SER A 131 11.28 -40.03 8.22
N CYS A 132 11.07 -39.73 9.50
CA CYS A 132 10.24 -40.53 10.40
C CYS A 132 9.29 -39.61 11.19
N PRO A 133 8.08 -39.32 10.66
CA PRO A 133 7.15 -38.41 11.31
C PRO A 133 6.69 -38.85 12.71
N ALA A 134 6.64 -40.17 12.95
CA ALA A 134 6.27 -40.73 14.25
C ALA A 134 7.44 -40.79 15.25
N CYS A 135 8.66 -40.50 14.82
CA CYS A 135 9.85 -40.54 15.67
C CYS A 135 10.08 -39.17 16.32
N GLN A 136 10.09 -39.14 17.65
CA GLN A 136 10.45 -37.95 18.40
C GLN A 136 11.92 -37.55 18.13
N ASP A 137 12.16 -36.28 17.82
CA ASP A 137 13.48 -35.66 17.58
C ASP A 137 14.28 -36.33 16.45
N PHE A 138 13.61 -36.87 15.43
CA PHE A 138 14.26 -37.39 14.24
C PHE A 138 14.43 -36.30 13.18
N GLU A 139 15.68 -36.02 12.84
CA GLU A 139 16.07 -35.12 11.76
C GLU A 139 16.07 -35.91 10.44
N THR A 140 15.39 -35.37 9.42
CA THR A 140 15.38 -35.94 8.07
C THR A 140 16.81 -36.09 7.55
N LEU A 141 17.12 -37.26 6.97
CA LEU A 141 18.44 -37.57 6.43
C LEU A 141 18.39 -37.50 4.90
N LEU A 142 19.29 -36.72 4.30
CA LEU A 142 19.47 -36.61 2.86
C LEU A 142 20.62 -37.50 2.39
N PHE A 143 20.38 -38.29 1.34
CA PHE A 143 21.39 -39.12 0.69
C PHE A 143 21.38 -38.85 -0.80
N THR A 144 22.57 -38.79 -1.41
CA THR A 144 22.72 -38.56 -2.85
C THR A 144 23.48 -39.70 -3.51
N ALA A 145 23.08 -40.08 -4.71
CA ALA A 145 23.81 -41.01 -5.56
C ALA A 145 23.80 -40.53 -7.02
N ARG A 146 24.83 -40.90 -7.78
CA ARG A 146 24.86 -40.69 -9.23
C ARG A 146 24.65 -42.01 -9.94
N VAL A 147 23.86 -41.99 -11.01
CA VAL A 147 23.65 -43.12 -11.92
C VAL A 147 23.95 -42.63 -13.32
N ALA A 148 24.88 -43.29 -14.01
CA ALA A 148 25.32 -42.93 -15.35
C ALA A 148 25.05 -44.10 -16.32
N PRO A 149 24.87 -43.84 -17.61
CA PRO A 149 24.70 -44.90 -18.61
C PRO A 149 25.97 -45.75 -18.73
N ILE A 150 25.80 -47.01 -19.13
CA ILE A 150 26.94 -47.93 -19.38
C ILE A 150 27.65 -47.64 -20.71
N ALA A 151 26.93 -47.01 -21.65
CA ALA A 151 27.41 -46.62 -22.97
C ALA A 151 27.64 -45.10 -23.03
N LEU A 152 28.13 -44.61 -24.17
CA LEU A 152 28.27 -43.18 -24.46
C LEU A 152 26.91 -42.47 -24.34
N GLU A 153 26.88 -41.19 -23.94
CA GLU A 153 25.64 -40.41 -24.02
C GLU A 153 25.07 -40.45 -25.44
N THR A 154 23.75 -40.49 -25.51
CA THR A 154 23.01 -40.43 -26.76
C THR A 154 22.02 -39.30 -26.70
N SER A 155 22.03 -38.43 -27.71
CA SER A 155 21.01 -37.40 -27.85
C SER A 155 19.62 -38.04 -27.95
N THR A 156 18.74 -37.66 -27.05
CA THR A 156 17.35 -38.13 -26.96
C THR A 156 16.41 -37.40 -27.92
N GLY A 157 16.88 -36.30 -28.53
CA GLY A 157 16.03 -35.39 -29.30
C GLY A 157 15.15 -34.48 -28.43
N ASN A 158 15.40 -34.44 -27.12
CA ASN A 158 14.74 -33.55 -26.18
C ASN A 158 15.39 -32.15 -26.16
N GLY A 159 14.76 -31.20 -25.47
CA GLY A 159 15.29 -29.85 -25.25
C GLY A 159 15.58 -29.59 -23.78
N ALA A 160 15.70 -28.33 -23.41
CA ALA A 160 15.79 -27.89 -22.02
C ALA A 160 14.78 -26.76 -21.74
N LEU A 161 14.33 -26.68 -20.49
CA LEU A 161 13.50 -25.60 -19.98
C LEU A 161 14.18 -24.97 -18.76
N PHE A 162 14.62 -23.73 -18.91
CA PHE A 162 15.22 -22.94 -17.84
C PHE A 162 14.22 -21.90 -17.35
N VAL A 163 13.84 -21.99 -16.08
CA VAL A 163 12.96 -21.04 -15.42
C VAL A 163 13.81 -20.11 -14.56
N GLN A 164 13.78 -18.82 -14.83
CA GLN A 164 14.49 -17.81 -14.06
C GLN A 164 13.54 -16.97 -13.21
N VAL A 165 13.83 -16.82 -11.93
CA VAL A 165 13.04 -16.03 -10.99
C VAL A 165 13.91 -14.92 -10.39
N PHE A 166 13.40 -13.69 -10.41
CA PHE A 166 14.09 -12.51 -9.92
C PHE A 166 13.12 -11.51 -9.28
N ASN A 167 13.65 -10.60 -8.44
CA ASN A 167 12.85 -9.61 -7.72
C ASN A 167 12.59 -8.33 -8.53
N ALA A 168 11.83 -7.37 -7.99
CA ALA A 168 11.53 -6.12 -8.70
C ALA A 168 12.78 -5.29 -9.06
N SER A 169 13.89 -5.49 -8.32
CA SER A 169 15.19 -4.87 -8.57
C SER A 169 16.08 -5.64 -9.55
N GLY A 170 15.59 -6.74 -10.14
CA GLY A 170 16.36 -7.58 -11.07
C GLY A 170 17.35 -8.55 -10.41
N GLN A 171 17.30 -8.72 -9.08
CA GLN A 171 18.18 -9.65 -8.38
C GLN A 171 17.60 -11.07 -8.42
N PRO A 172 18.43 -12.11 -8.66
CA PRO A 172 17.96 -13.48 -8.66
C PRO A 172 17.44 -13.89 -7.28
N LEU A 173 16.36 -14.67 -7.26
CA LEU A 173 15.76 -15.18 -6.03
C LEU A 173 16.05 -16.68 -5.90
N GLN A 174 16.77 -17.07 -4.86
CA GLN A 174 17.06 -18.46 -4.52
C GLN A 174 15.94 -19.06 -3.67
N GLY A 175 15.65 -20.34 -3.87
CA GLY A 175 14.72 -21.08 -3.03
C GLY A 175 13.26 -20.80 -3.34
N MET A 176 12.95 -20.22 -4.50
CA MET A 176 11.58 -19.93 -4.90
C MET A 176 10.91 -21.19 -5.42
N ASP A 177 9.74 -21.53 -4.88
CA ASP A 177 8.93 -22.65 -5.35
C ASP A 177 8.46 -22.43 -6.80
N VAL A 178 8.84 -23.36 -7.67
CA VAL A 178 8.46 -23.44 -9.08
C VAL A 178 7.78 -24.78 -9.35
N LEU A 179 6.56 -24.73 -9.89
CA LEU A 179 5.82 -25.86 -10.41
C LEU A 179 5.89 -25.84 -11.94
N VAL A 180 6.36 -26.92 -12.53
CA VAL A 180 6.41 -27.14 -13.98
C VAL A 180 5.57 -28.36 -14.34
N GLU A 181 4.58 -28.19 -15.22
CA GLU A 181 3.65 -29.25 -15.58
C GLU A 181 3.50 -29.41 -17.09
N ASN A 182 3.21 -30.63 -17.52
CA ASN A 182 2.72 -30.94 -18.85
C ASN A 182 1.62 -31.99 -18.76
N ASN A 183 0.38 -31.52 -18.93
CA ASN A 183 -0.82 -32.32 -18.82
C ASN A 183 -1.25 -32.96 -20.15
N THR A 184 -0.47 -32.78 -21.22
CA THR A 184 -0.79 -33.27 -22.57
C THR A 184 -0.17 -34.63 -22.92
N THR A 185 0.78 -35.10 -22.11
CA THR A 185 1.44 -36.40 -22.25
C THR A 185 0.55 -37.55 -21.74
N ALA A 186 0.81 -38.78 -22.20
CA ALA A 186 0.04 -39.96 -21.76
C ALA A 186 0.18 -40.23 -20.25
N SER A 187 1.36 -39.93 -19.69
CA SER A 187 1.61 -39.80 -18.26
C SER A 187 1.87 -38.31 -17.99
N PRO A 188 0.97 -37.59 -17.30
CA PRO A 188 1.19 -36.19 -16.96
C PRO A 188 2.51 -36.02 -16.19
N ILE A 189 3.25 -34.98 -16.56
CA ILE A 189 4.50 -34.62 -15.88
C ILE A 189 4.21 -33.47 -14.93
N SER A 190 4.68 -33.58 -13.68
CA SER A 190 4.57 -32.53 -12.66
C SER A 190 5.85 -32.51 -11.83
N ILE A 191 6.54 -31.36 -11.86
CA ILE A 191 7.82 -31.15 -11.18
C ILE A 191 7.65 -29.95 -10.26
N SER A 192 7.83 -30.16 -8.96
CA SER A 192 7.88 -29.09 -7.97
C SER A 192 9.29 -29.04 -7.41
N ASP A 193 9.93 -27.89 -7.56
CA ASP A 193 11.33 -27.69 -7.21
C ASP A 193 11.60 -26.20 -6.93
N VAL A 194 12.80 -25.89 -6.47
CA VAL A 194 13.20 -24.54 -6.11
C VAL A 194 14.31 -24.00 -7.00
N THR A 195 14.36 -22.68 -7.13
CA THR A 195 15.46 -22.01 -7.82
C THR A 195 16.79 -22.08 -7.06
N ASP A 196 17.88 -22.13 -7.81
CA ASP A 196 19.25 -22.11 -7.28
C ASP A 196 19.69 -20.69 -6.83
N ALA A 197 20.96 -20.56 -6.41
CA ALA A 197 21.55 -19.29 -5.99
C ALA A 197 21.57 -18.19 -7.08
N ASN A 198 21.44 -18.59 -8.36
CA ASN A 198 21.37 -17.68 -9.51
C ASN A 198 19.92 -17.43 -9.95
N GLY A 199 18.94 -17.91 -9.19
CA GLY A 199 17.52 -17.76 -9.48
C GLY A 199 17.02 -18.67 -10.60
N PHE A 200 17.73 -19.76 -10.92
CA PHE A 200 17.34 -20.68 -11.97
C PHE A 200 16.82 -22.01 -11.42
N LEU A 201 15.75 -22.52 -12.04
CA LEU A 201 15.46 -23.94 -12.11
C LEU A 201 15.80 -24.41 -13.53
N GLN A 202 16.77 -25.31 -13.65
CA GLN A 202 17.23 -25.84 -14.94
C GLN A 202 16.75 -27.28 -15.10
N LEU A 203 15.86 -27.50 -16.07
CA LEU A 203 15.41 -28.82 -16.46
C LEU A 203 16.02 -29.16 -17.82
N VAL A 204 16.81 -30.23 -17.88
CA VAL A 204 17.42 -30.74 -19.11
C VAL A 204 16.75 -32.05 -19.52
N ASP A 205 16.88 -32.39 -20.81
CA ASP A 205 16.24 -33.58 -21.40
C ASP A 205 14.70 -33.55 -21.27
N VAL A 206 14.13 -32.35 -21.49
CA VAL A 206 12.70 -32.09 -21.43
C VAL A 206 12.03 -32.46 -22.78
N PRO A 207 10.96 -33.28 -22.78
CA PRO A 207 10.27 -33.66 -24.01
C PRO A 207 9.76 -32.45 -24.82
N PRO A 208 9.94 -32.44 -26.16
CA PRO A 208 9.45 -31.34 -26.98
C PRO A 208 7.93 -31.20 -26.94
N GLY A 209 7.44 -29.96 -26.97
CA GLY A 209 6.03 -29.64 -26.98
C GLY A 209 5.80 -28.15 -27.21
N ILE A 210 4.76 -27.79 -27.97
CA ILE A 210 4.46 -26.40 -28.35
C ILE A 210 3.38 -25.85 -27.42
N GLN A 211 3.75 -24.88 -26.59
CA GLN A 211 2.84 -24.21 -25.65
C GLN A 211 2.07 -25.18 -24.74
N VAL A 212 2.76 -26.21 -24.24
CA VAL A 212 2.18 -27.25 -23.34
C VAL A 212 2.85 -27.30 -21.97
N TRP A 213 3.94 -26.55 -21.77
CA TRP A 213 4.67 -26.51 -20.51
C TRP A 213 4.14 -25.36 -19.64
N GLU A 214 3.36 -25.73 -18.64
CA GLU A 214 2.79 -24.84 -17.63
C GLU A 214 3.87 -24.55 -16.59
N VAL A 215 4.04 -23.28 -16.20
CA VAL A 215 5.03 -22.89 -15.19
C VAL A 215 4.37 -21.91 -14.24
N THR A 216 4.44 -22.21 -12.95
CA THR A 216 3.90 -21.39 -11.87
C THR A 216 4.98 -21.18 -10.80
N VAL A 217 5.20 -19.92 -10.44
CA VAL A 217 6.10 -19.49 -9.36
C VAL A 217 5.25 -18.94 -8.23
N SER A 218 5.36 -19.52 -7.04
CA SER A 218 4.52 -19.14 -5.91
C SER A 218 5.15 -19.51 -4.58
N GLU A 219 5.61 -18.51 -3.82
CA GLU A 219 6.16 -18.68 -2.48
C GLU A 219 5.32 -17.87 -1.46
N PRO A 220 4.99 -18.40 -0.28
CA PRO A 220 4.32 -17.62 0.77
C PRO A 220 5.02 -16.29 1.07
N GLY A 221 4.25 -15.19 1.04
CA GLY A 221 4.77 -13.84 1.28
C GLY A 221 5.31 -13.12 0.04
N TYR A 222 5.38 -13.79 -1.11
CA TYR A 222 5.74 -13.21 -2.40
C TYR A 222 4.53 -13.14 -3.34
N SER A 223 4.58 -12.23 -4.31
CA SER A 223 3.68 -12.26 -5.45
C SER A 223 3.89 -13.51 -6.29
N SER A 224 2.83 -13.99 -6.93
CA SER A 224 2.89 -15.17 -7.80
C SER A 224 2.94 -14.78 -9.27
N ALA A 225 3.48 -15.66 -10.10
CA ALA A 225 3.50 -15.48 -11.55
C ALA A 225 3.37 -16.84 -12.24
N GLN A 226 2.73 -16.86 -13.41
CA GLN A 226 2.54 -18.11 -14.15
C GLN A 226 2.44 -17.87 -15.66
N THR A 227 2.52 -18.96 -16.43
CA THR A 227 2.12 -18.98 -17.83
C THR A 227 0.63 -19.26 -17.99
N TYR A 228 0.07 -18.87 -19.13
CA TYR A 228 -1.36 -19.04 -19.42
C TYR A 228 -1.59 -19.77 -20.75
N PRO A 229 -2.70 -20.52 -20.88
CA PRO A 229 -3.06 -21.18 -22.12
C PRO A 229 -3.44 -20.16 -23.20
N PRO A 230 -2.87 -20.26 -24.41
CA PRO A 230 -3.27 -19.39 -25.53
C PRO A 230 -4.64 -19.79 -26.08
N GLY A 231 -5.41 -18.80 -26.54
CA GLY A 231 -6.71 -19.02 -27.18
C GLY A 231 -7.92 -19.16 -26.24
N GLU A 232 -7.73 -19.03 -24.92
CA GLU A 232 -8.82 -18.95 -23.95
C GLU A 232 -9.68 -17.70 -24.17
N MET A 233 -10.99 -17.78 -23.92
CA MET A 233 -11.88 -16.63 -24.16
C MET A 233 -11.59 -15.44 -23.24
N SER A 234 -11.18 -15.70 -22.00
CA SER A 234 -10.82 -14.67 -21.02
C SER A 234 -9.43 -14.08 -21.24
N ASN A 235 -8.53 -14.82 -21.91
CA ASN A 235 -7.18 -14.39 -22.23
C ASN A 235 -6.71 -15.02 -23.55
N PRO A 236 -7.18 -14.52 -24.71
CA PRO A 236 -6.90 -15.16 -26.00
C PRO A 236 -5.43 -15.03 -26.40
N ASN A 237 -4.77 -13.97 -25.95
CA ASN A 237 -3.41 -13.60 -26.34
C ASN A 237 -2.56 -13.30 -25.08
N PRO A 238 -2.13 -14.33 -24.32
CA PRO A 238 -1.37 -14.11 -23.10
C PRO A 238 -0.02 -13.43 -23.34
N THR A 239 0.39 -12.54 -22.44
CA THR A 239 1.73 -11.92 -22.45
C THR A 239 2.83 -12.94 -22.08
N LYS A 240 2.46 -13.99 -21.34
CA LYS A 240 3.29 -15.16 -21.02
C LYS A 240 2.52 -16.45 -21.32
N PRO A 241 2.51 -16.93 -22.57
CA PRO A 241 1.88 -18.20 -22.90
C PRO A 241 2.65 -19.38 -22.28
N HIS A 242 2.02 -20.55 -22.19
CA HIS A 242 2.72 -21.79 -21.85
C HIS A 242 3.98 -21.97 -22.71
N ALA A 243 5.03 -22.52 -22.13
CA ALA A 243 6.33 -22.60 -22.77
C ALA A 243 6.34 -23.67 -23.88
N THR A 244 7.15 -23.40 -24.91
CA THR A 244 7.45 -24.35 -25.98
C THR A 244 8.85 -24.88 -25.75
N VAL A 245 9.02 -26.20 -25.69
CA VAL A 245 10.34 -26.85 -25.72
C VAL A 245 10.52 -27.47 -27.08
N ALA A 246 11.64 -27.16 -27.75
CA ALA A 246 12.01 -27.74 -29.04
C ALA A 246 13.27 -28.60 -28.91
N THR A 247 13.38 -29.60 -29.79
CA THR A 247 14.51 -30.54 -29.84
C THR A 247 15.85 -29.82 -29.92
N GLY A 248 16.77 -30.16 -29.01
CA GLY A 248 18.14 -29.65 -28.99
C GLY A 248 18.25 -28.15 -28.72
N THR A 249 17.25 -27.54 -28.10
CA THR A 249 17.25 -26.10 -27.79
C THR A 249 16.97 -25.83 -26.32
N VAL A 250 17.55 -24.74 -25.81
CA VAL A 250 17.19 -24.17 -24.51
C VAL A 250 16.04 -23.20 -24.67
N THR A 251 14.91 -23.50 -24.01
CA THR A 251 13.84 -22.54 -23.79
C THR A 251 14.05 -21.90 -22.43
N GLN A 252 14.27 -20.59 -22.40
CA GLN A 252 14.35 -19.83 -21.15
C GLN A 252 13.10 -18.98 -20.97
N ILE A 253 12.50 -19.04 -19.79
CA ILE A 253 11.37 -18.20 -19.38
C ILE A 253 11.68 -17.54 -18.04
N SER A 254 11.26 -16.29 -17.86
CA SER A 254 11.58 -15.52 -16.65
C SER A 254 10.35 -14.90 -16.01
N PHE A 255 10.37 -14.87 -14.67
CA PHE A 255 9.32 -14.37 -13.79
C PHE A 255 9.87 -13.36 -12.78
N ALA A 256 9.21 -12.22 -12.70
CA ALA A 256 9.47 -11.22 -11.68
C ALA A 256 8.45 -11.39 -10.55
N VAL A 257 8.93 -11.70 -9.34
CA VAL A 257 8.11 -11.86 -8.13
C VAL A 257 8.82 -11.18 -6.97
N ASP A 258 8.08 -10.61 -6.03
CA ASP A 258 8.69 -9.94 -4.88
C ASP A 258 7.76 -9.99 -3.67
N THR A 259 8.26 -9.59 -2.53
CA THR A 259 7.51 -9.53 -1.27
C THR A 259 6.24 -8.69 -1.42
N LEU A 260 5.14 -9.21 -0.86
CA LEU A 260 3.84 -8.55 -0.93
C LEU A 260 3.74 -7.37 0.02
N ALA A 261 3.10 -6.30 -0.43
CA ALA A 261 2.84 -5.08 0.32
C ALA A 261 1.47 -5.08 1.01
N THR A 262 1.27 -4.12 1.91
CA THR A 262 -0.03 -3.78 2.50
C THR A 262 -0.39 -2.36 2.11
N LEU A 263 -1.60 -2.15 1.57
CA LEU A 263 -2.12 -0.83 1.25
C LEU A 263 -3.23 -0.48 2.24
N ASN A 264 -3.07 0.62 2.98
CA ASN A 264 -4.12 1.19 3.82
C ASN A 264 -4.78 2.34 3.07
N ILE A 265 -6.09 2.29 2.99
CA ILE A 265 -6.90 3.27 2.27
C ILE A 265 -7.83 3.93 3.27
N GLU A 266 -7.80 5.25 3.33
CA GLU A 266 -8.72 6.05 4.12
C GLU A 266 -9.57 6.94 3.20
N SER A 267 -10.82 7.16 3.56
CA SER A 267 -11.70 8.12 2.90
C SER A 267 -12.21 9.16 3.90
N LYS A 268 -11.93 10.44 3.63
CA LYS A 268 -12.26 11.56 4.53
C LYS A 268 -12.77 12.78 3.75
N THR A 269 -13.47 13.69 4.42
CA THR A 269 -13.78 15.03 3.89
C THR A 269 -12.54 15.94 3.92
N GLN A 270 -12.61 17.11 3.27
CA GLN A 270 -11.54 18.13 3.37
C GLN A 270 -11.32 18.63 4.82
N THR A 271 -12.33 18.48 5.68
CA THR A 271 -12.27 18.76 7.12
C THR A 271 -11.92 17.53 7.96
N CYS A 272 -11.21 16.56 7.38
CA CYS A 272 -10.73 15.34 8.04
C CYS A 272 -11.77 14.49 8.77
N SER A 273 -13.05 14.63 8.43
CA SER A 273 -14.09 13.75 8.97
C SER A 273 -14.15 12.47 8.14
N PRO A 274 -14.25 11.27 8.76
CA PRO A 274 -14.32 10.03 8.01
C PRO A 274 -15.57 9.96 7.13
N THR A 275 -15.38 9.54 5.88
CA THR A 275 -16.45 9.27 4.92
C THR A 275 -16.52 7.76 4.71
N GLY A 276 -17.57 7.11 5.23
CA GLY A 276 -17.70 5.65 5.16
C GLY A 276 -18.34 5.13 3.87
N ASN A 277 -18.05 3.87 3.54
CA ASN A 277 -18.63 3.10 2.42
C ASN A 277 -18.32 3.67 1.03
N VAL A 278 -17.17 4.32 0.85
CA VAL A 278 -16.76 4.89 -0.44
C VAL A 278 -16.34 3.76 -1.37
N SER A 279 -17.03 3.63 -2.51
CA SER A 279 -16.77 2.57 -3.50
C SER A 279 -15.86 3.03 -4.63
N PHE A 280 -14.93 2.16 -5.04
CA PHE A 280 -13.98 2.45 -6.12
C PHE A 280 -13.46 1.18 -6.80
N ASP A 281 -13.05 1.31 -8.05
CA ASP A 281 -12.30 0.29 -8.78
C ASP A 281 -10.81 0.58 -8.68
N MET A 282 -10.00 -0.47 -8.47
CA MET A 282 -8.54 -0.39 -8.43
C MET A 282 -7.95 -1.32 -9.48
N THR A 283 -7.11 -0.77 -10.35
CA THR A 283 -6.51 -1.48 -11.49
C THR A 283 -4.99 -1.34 -11.46
N GLY A 284 -4.26 -2.46 -11.57
CA GLY A 284 -2.79 -2.46 -11.70
C GLY A 284 -2.35 -2.36 -13.16
N THR A 285 -1.17 -1.83 -13.44
CA THR A 285 -0.67 -1.69 -14.82
C THR A 285 -0.20 -3.01 -15.45
N LYS A 286 0.08 -4.05 -14.66
CA LYS A 286 0.54 -5.34 -15.19
C LYS A 286 -0.55 -6.06 -16.00
N LEU A 287 -0.19 -6.47 -17.22
CA LEU A 287 -1.05 -7.24 -18.12
C LEU A 287 -0.67 -8.73 -18.16
N ILE A 288 -1.67 -9.61 -18.12
CA ILE A 288 -1.53 -11.05 -18.41
C ILE A 288 -1.93 -11.41 -19.84
N GLY A 289 -2.56 -10.48 -20.56
CA GLY A 289 -2.98 -10.63 -21.95
C GLY A 289 -3.03 -9.28 -22.67
N SER A 290 -2.90 -9.30 -24.00
CA SER A 290 -2.95 -8.08 -24.83
C SER A 290 -3.79 -8.31 -26.09
N SER A 291 -4.49 -7.28 -26.57
CA SER A 291 -5.43 -7.41 -27.70
C SER A 291 -6.56 -8.45 -27.51
N PRO A 292 -7.54 -8.23 -26.60
CA PRO A 292 -7.71 -7.06 -25.72
C PRO A 292 -6.79 -7.13 -24.49
N ASP A 293 -6.59 -6.00 -23.83
CA ASP A 293 -5.82 -5.94 -22.60
C ASP A 293 -6.54 -6.71 -21.48
N VAL A 294 -5.80 -7.57 -20.80
CA VAL A 294 -6.27 -8.34 -19.65
C VAL A 294 -5.36 -8.01 -18.48
N TYR A 295 -5.89 -7.25 -17.53
CA TYR A 295 -5.16 -6.83 -16.34
C TYR A 295 -4.95 -7.99 -15.38
N LYS A 296 -3.77 -8.04 -14.75
CA LYS A 296 -3.47 -9.02 -13.70
C LYS A 296 -4.29 -8.74 -12.44
N TYR A 297 -4.46 -7.46 -12.12
CA TYR A 297 -5.24 -6.99 -10.98
C TYR A 297 -6.25 -5.95 -11.45
N GLN A 298 -7.53 -6.25 -11.26
CA GLN A 298 -8.64 -5.32 -11.44
C GLN A 298 -9.75 -5.77 -10.49
N GLN A 299 -10.00 -4.99 -9.43
CA GLN A 299 -10.96 -5.33 -8.40
C GLN A 299 -11.72 -4.09 -7.91
N SER A 300 -13.00 -4.29 -7.61
CA SER A 300 -13.84 -3.30 -6.94
C SER A 300 -13.73 -3.44 -5.43
N HIS A 301 -13.58 -2.31 -4.74
CA HIS A 301 -13.42 -2.21 -3.29
C HIS A 301 -14.39 -1.17 -2.72
N SER A 302 -14.57 -1.21 -1.40
CA SER A 302 -15.29 -0.19 -0.66
C SER A 302 -14.68 -0.02 0.73
N THR A 303 -14.55 1.22 1.21
CA THR A 303 -14.14 1.47 2.60
C THR A 303 -15.24 1.05 3.58
N ASP A 304 -14.88 0.82 4.84
CA ASP A 304 -15.86 0.51 5.88
C ASP A 304 -16.67 1.74 6.31
N ALA A 305 -17.56 1.57 7.29
CA ALA A 305 -18.37 2.69 7.81
C ALA A 305 -17.56 3.80 8.49
N GLY A 306 -16.31 3.51 8.88
CA GLY A 306 -15.35 4.48 9.42
C GLY A 306 -14.46 5.12 8.36
N GLY A 307 -14.66 4.79 7.08
CA GLY A 307 -13.85 5.30 5.98
C GLY A 307 -12.46 4.66 5.93
N SER A 308 -12.31 3.40 6.32
CA SER A 308 -11.02 2.70 6.28
C SER A 308 -11.10 1.36 5.52
N LEU A 309 -10.00 0.98 4.87
CA LEU A 309 -9.81 -0.32 4.23
C LEU A 309 -8.33 -0.70 4.27
N THR A 310 -8.03 -1.93 4.70
CA THR A 310 -6.68 -2.49 4.59
C THR A 310 -6.69 -3.63 3.60
N LEU A 311 -5.88 -3.50 2.54
CA LEU A 311 -5.65 -4.54 1.55
C LEU A 311 -4.30 -5.21 1.84
N PRO A 312 -4.28 -6.40 2.47
CA PRO A 312 -3.06 -7.18 2.57
C PRO A 312 -2.75 -7.84 1.22
N ASN A 313 -1.51 -8.26 1.05
CA ASN A 313 -1.08 -9.09 -0.09
C ASN A 313 -1.18 -8.38 -1.45
N ILE A 314 -0.89 -7.08 -1.49
CA ILE A 314 -0.82 -6.32 -2.74
C ILE A 314 0.54 -6.57 -3.41
N GLU A 315 0.51 -6.91 -4.69
CA GLU A 315 1.72 -7.03 -5.49
C GLU A 315 2.30 -5.66 -5.80
N TRP A 316 3.62 -5.53 -5.86
CA TRP A 316 4.24 -4.30 -6.34
C TRP A 316 3.80 -4.00 -7.78
N ASP A 317 3.26 -2.81 -8.02
CA ASP A 317 2.79 -2.34 -9.32
C ASP A 317 2.56 -0.83 -9.21
N THR A 318 2.26 -0.19 -10.33
CA THR A 318 1.52 1.06 -10.32
C THR A 318 0.04 0.76 -10.40
N TYR A 319 -0.74 1.41 -9.55
CA TYR A 319 -2.19 1.26 -9.47
C TYR A 319 -2.88 2.58 -9.82
N SER A 320 -4.02 2.46 -10.50
CA SER A 320 -4.99 3.54 -10.69
C SER A 320 -6.24 3.26 -9.86
N ILE A 321 -6.88 4.32 -9.40
CA ILE A 321 -8.18 4.26 -8.72
C ILE A 321 -9.20 5.11 -9.46
N ASP A 322 -10.36 4.52 -9.70
CA ASP A 322 -11.52 5.19 -10.28
C ASP A 322 -12.68 5.08 -9.27
N LEU A 323 -13.17 6.21 -8.75
CA LEU A 323 -14.32 6.21 -7.85
C LEU A 323 -15.58 5.72 -8.60
N THR A 324 -16.29 4.78 -8.01
CA THR A 324 -17.57 4.24 -8.53
C THR A 324 -18.74 4.56 -7.60
N ASP A 325 -18.50 5.40 -6.60
CA ASP A 325 -19.49 5.83 -5.62
C ASP A 325 -20.59 6.72 -6.25
N GLU A 326 -21.83 6.52 -5.83
CA GLU A 326 -22.98 7.30 -6.32
C GLU A 326 -23.33 8.50 -5.42
N THR A 327 -22.68 8.62 -4.26
CA THR A 327 -22.99 9.60 -3.21
C THR A 327 -21.91 10.67 -3.04
N TYR A 328 -20.66 10.33 -3.34
CA TYR A 328 -19.52 11.21 -3.21
C TYR A 328 -18.71 11.32 -4.50
N ASP A 329 -18.25 12.54 -4.77
CA ASP A 329 -17.21 12.83 -5.75
C ASP A 329 -15.83 12.85 -5.08
N LEU A 330 -14.77 12.66 -5.87
CA LEU A 330 -13.39 12.79 -5.37
C LEU A 330 -12.93 14.25 -5.41
N ALA A 331 -12.72 14.85 -4.26
CA ALA A 331 -12.13 16.19 -4.13
C ALA A 331 -10.59 16.19 -4.10
N GLY A 332 -9.97 15.00 -4.03
CA GLY A 332 -8.56 14.77 -4.33
C GLY A 332 -8.02 13.52 -3.66
N SER A 333 -6.73 13.26 -3.81
CA SER A 333 -6.07 12.06 -3.26
C SER A 333 -4.63 12.32 -2.83
N ILE A 334 -4.16 11.55 -1.84
CA ILE A 334 -2.76 11.55 -1.39
C ILE A 334 -2.27 10.10 -1.23
N PRO A 335 -1.30 9.61 -2.02
CA PRO A 335 -0.77 10.24 -3.25
C PRO A 335 -1.85 10.38 -4.34
N PHE A 336 -1.48 10.89 -5.52
CA PHE A 336 -2.41 10.96 -6.67
C PHE A 336 -2.97 9.58 -7.03
N LEU A 337 -4.11 9.59 -7.74
CA LEU A 337 -4.85 8.38 -8.13
C LEU A 337 -4.02 7.37 -8.92
N LEU A 338 -2.95 7.81 -9.58
CA LEU A 338 -1.93 6.93 -10.14
C LEU A 338 -0.72 6.89 -9.19
N PHE A 339 -0.54 5.78 -8.49
CA PHE A 339 0.50 5.63 -7.47
C PHE A 339 1.21 4.29 -7.55
N SER A 340 2.48 4.27 -7.18
CA SER A 340 3.30 3.06 -7.16
C SER A 340 3.31 2.44 -5.77
N VAL A 341 3.11 1.12 -5.72
CA VAL A 341 3.28 0.30 -4.52
C VAL A 341 4.60 -0.44 -4.62
N THR A 342 5.48 -0.22 -3.64
CA THR A 342 6.80 -0.87 -3.60
C THR A 342 6.76 -2.24 -2.91
N PRO A 343 7.65 -3.19 -3.25
CA PRO A 343 7.66 -4.51 -2.63
C PRO A 343 7.81 -4.46 -1.11
N GLY A 344 7.01 -5.27 -0.40
CA GLY A 344 7.09 -5.41 1.07
C GLY A 344 6.74 -4.14 1.87
N ALA A 345 6.28 -3.08 1.21
CA ALA A 345 5.98 -1.82 1.86
C ALA A 345 4.61 -1.82 2.56
N GLN A 346 4.46 -0.88 3.48
CA GLN A 346 3.16 -0.45 3.98
C GLN A 346 2.92 0.95 3.43
N GLU A 347 2.00 1.06 2.48
CA GLU A 347 1.65 2.31 1.80
C GLU A 347 0.29 2.80 2.30
N ASP A 348 0.14 4.11 2.38
CA ASP A 348 -1.10 4.76 2.78
C ASP A 348 -1.66 5.58 1.61
N LEU A 349 -2.96 5.50 1.41
CA LEU A 349 -3.71 6.27 0.43
C LEU A 349 -4.88 6.96 1.13
N LEU A 350 -4.94 8.28 1.02
CA LEU A 350 -6.08 9.08 1.43
C LEU A 350 -6.89 9.48 0.19
N LEU A 351 -8.17 9.13 0.20
CA LEU A 351 -9.19 9.62 -0.72
C LEU A 351 -9.96 10.75 -0.02
N VAL A 352 -9.86 11.96 -0.56
CA VAL A 352 -10.62 13.11 -0.05
C VAL A 352 -11.90 13.22 -0.86
N THR A 353 -13.03 13.10 -0.17
CA THR A 353 -14.36 13.01 -0.80
C THR A 353 -15.26 14.16 -0.41
N GLU A 354 -16.14 14.54 -1.32
CA GLU A 354 -17.17 15.58 -1.13
C GLU A 354 -18.51 15.07 -1.63
N PRO A 355 -19.65 15.43 -1.01
CA PRO A 355 -20.96 15.05 -1.50
C PRO A 355 -21.18 15.46 -2.96
N LEU A 356 -21.81 14.59 -3.74
CA LEU A 356 -22.06 14.83 -5.17
C LEU A 356 -22.83 16.15 -5.38
N ASN A 357 -22.32 17.00 -6.25
CA ASN A 357 -22.87 18.33 -6.54
C ASN A 357 -22.70 18.66 -8.03
N PRO A 358 -23.79 18.83 -8.81
CA PRO A 358 -24.13 18.15 -10.06
C PRO A 358 -23.01 17.81 -11.06
N ASN A 359 -22.02 18.69 -11.23
CA ASN A 359 -20.81 18.41 -11.98
C ASN A 359 -19.64 19.02 -11.23
N SER A 360 -18.52 18.31 -11.27
CA SER A 360 -17.33 18.67 -10.53
C SER A 360 -16.07 18.43 -11.35
N LEU A 361 -15.03 19.21 -11.06
CA LEU A 361 -13.75 19.17 -11.75
C LEU A 361 -12.64 19.19 -10.71
N LEU A 362 -11.89 18.09 -10.63
CA LEU A 362 -10.62 18.03 -9.92
C LEU A 362 -9.51 18.42 -10.89
N ILE A 363 -8.65 19.36 -10.49
CA ILE A 363 -7.47 19.77 -11.24
C ILE A 363 -6.23 19.45 -10.41
N SER A 364 -5.34 18.63 -10.95
CA SER A 364 -4.02 18.34 -10.39
C SER A 364 -2.96 19.12 -11.17
N VAL A 365 -2.07 19.80 -10.46
CA VAL A 365 -1.01 20.64 -11.03
C VAL A 365 0.34 20.14 -10.53
N THR A 366 1.20 19.78 -11.48
CA THR A 366 2.53 19.21 -11.24
C THR A 366 3.63 20.00 -11.91
N ASP A 367 4.84 19.88 -11.41
CA ASP A 367 6.05 20.35 -12.09
C ASP A 367 6.35 19.42 -13.27
N GLY A 368 6.40 19.94 -14.49
CA GLY A 368 6.61 19.12 -15.69
C GLY A 368 8.00 18.48 -15.80
N GLY A 369 8.95 18.86 -14.95
CA GLY A 369 10.27 18.23 -14.87
C GLY A 369 10.34 17.13 -13.81
N THR A 370 9.79 17.35 -12.63
CA THR A 370 9.90 16.41 -11.49
C THR A 370 8.65 15.58 -11.22
N SER A 371 7.52 15.90 -11.87
CA SER A 371 6.19 15.34 -11.60
C SER A 371 5.73 15.48 -10.14
N LEU A 372 6.30 16.47 -9.42
CA LEU A 372 5.92 16.74 -8.03
C LEU A 372 4.74 17.71 -8.00
N PRO A 373 3.81 17.58 -7.03
CA PRO A 373 2.69 18.50 -6.88
C PRO A 373 3.18 19.94 -6.63
N LEU A 374 2.57 20.91 -7.33
CA LEU A 374 2.84 22.33 -7.14
C LEU A 374 1.83 22.95 -6.20
N SER A 375 2.27 23.40 -5.03
CA SER A 375 1.44 24.17 -4.09
C SER A 375 1.32 25.62 -4.53
N ASP A 376 0.27 26.33 -4.12
CA ASP A 376 0.06 27.77 -4.38
C ASP A 376 0.04 28.14 -5.87
N ALA A 377 -0.34 27.23 -6.75
CA ALA A 377 -0.68 27.57 -8.13
C ALA A 377 -2.08 28.18 -8.14
N THR A 378 -2.23 29.35 -8.76
CA THR A 378 -3.52 30.02 -8.91
C THR A 378 -4.26 29.45 -10.09
N VAL A 379 -5.40 28.80 -9.83
CA VAL A 379 -6.25 28.16 -10.81
C VAL A 379 -7.54 28.95 -10.93
N THR A 380 -7.74 29.61 -12.06
CA THR A 380 -8.97 30.32 -12.39
C THR A 380 -9.81 29.50 -13.36
N LEU A 381 -11.06 29.21 -12.99
CA LEU A 381 -12.06 28.57 -13.84
C LEU A 381 -13.12 29.59 -14.22
N SER A 382 -13.21 29.92 -15.52
CA SER A 382 -14.18 30.88 -16.04
C SER A 382 -15.14 30.21 -17.02
N ALA A 383 -16.45 30.35 -16.82
CA ALA A 383 -17.41 29.88 -17.78
C ALA A 383 -17.41 30.77 -19.03
N THR A 384 -17.52 30.15 -20.21
CA THR A 384 -17.54 30.87 -21.49
C THR A 384 -18.89 31.53 -21.79
N SER A 385 -19.96 31.08 -21.12
CA SER A 385 -21.35 31.44 -21.43
C SER A 385 -22.15 32.01 -20.25
N THR A 386 -21.62 31.92 -19.02
CA THR A 386 -22.22 32.48 -17.80
C THR A 386 -21.25 33.42 -17.12
N SER A 387 -21.67 34.09 -16.05
CA SER A 387 -20.79 34.96 -15.24
C SER A 387 -19.97 34.18 -14.20
N PHE A 388 -19.93 32.85 -14.27
CA PHE A 388 -19.15 32.05 -13.34
C PHE A 388 -17.66 32.32 -13.56
N ASN A 389 -16.99 32.75 -12.51
CA ASN A 389 -15.55 32.95 -12.45
C ASN A 389 -15.12 32.67 -11.00
N GLU A 390 -14.37 31.60 -10.81
CA GLU A 390 -13.88 31.19 -9.51
C GLU A 390 -12.37 30.98 -9.58
N THR A 391 -11.68 31.38 -8.52
CA THR A 391 -10.23 31.24 -8.40
C THR A 391 -9.91 30.51 -7.11
N LEU A 392 -9.19 29.40 -7.25
CA LEU A 392 -8.72 28.58 -6.14
C LEU A 392 -7.20 28.41 -6.22
N LEU A 393 -6.58 28.08 -5.09
CA LEU A 393 -5.15 27.79 -4.98
C LEU A 393 -4.96 26.28 -4.75
N THR A 394 -3.98 25.70 -5.42
CA THR A 394 -3.59 24.31 -5.14
C THR A 394 -3.01 24.14 -3.74
N SER A 395 -3.24 22.98 -3.13
CA SER A 395 -2.80 22.64 -1.76
C SER A 395 -3.42 23.50 -0.64
N GLN A 396 -4.48 24.28 -0.91
CA GLN A 396 -5.16 25.09 0.08
C GLN A 396 -6.66 24.78 0.16
N GLY A 397 -7.15 24.56 1.38
CA GLY A 397 -8.58 24.57 1.72
C GLY A 397 -9.07 25.97 2.05
N TYR A 398 -10.39 26.15 2.09
CA TYR A 398 -11.04 27.44 2.32
C TYR A 398 -12.06 27.35 3.45
N LEU A 399 -12.02 28.33 4.35
CA LEU A 399 -13.09 28.62 5.31
C LEU A 399 -13.76 29.90 4.85
N ARG A 400 -15.02 29.85 4.43
CA ARG A 400 -15.71 30.98 3.80
C ARG A 400 -17.08 31.23 4.40
N GLN A 401 -17.47 32.50 4.51
CA GLN A 401 -18.81 32.92 4.87
C GLN A 401 -19.24 34.11 4.02
N THR A 402 -20.43 33.98 3.40
CA THR A 402 -20.99 34.99 2.49
C THR A 402 -22.33 35.55 2.96
N ASP A 403 -22.92 35.01 4.02
CA ASP A 403 -24.17 35.50 4.60
C ASP A 403 -24.15 35.44 6.14
N TRP A 404 -24.81 36.40 6.77
CA TRP A 404 -24.96 36.54 8.22
C TRP A 404 -26.43 36.80 8.62
N SER A 405 -27.35 36.69 7.66
CA SER A 405 -28.76 37.06 7.82
C SER A 405 -29.56 36.13 8.74
N GLY A 406 -29.08 34.92 8.99
CA GLY A 406 -29.63 33.96 9.96
C GLY A 406 -29.40 34.34 11.42
N GLY A 407 -28.54 35.32 11.70
CA GLY A 407 -28.38 35.94 13.01
C GLY A 407 -27.48 35.19 14.01
N SER A 408 -27.34 35.79 15.21
CA SER A 408 -26.41 35.34 16.25
C SER A 408 -26.82 34.04 16.99
N GLY A 409 -25.93 33.54 17.83
CA GLY A 409 -26.17 32.44 18.77
C GLY A 409 -25.65 31.07 18.32
N GLN A 410 -24.92 31.00 17.20
CA GLN A 410 -24.36 29.75 16.68
C GLN A 410 -22.90 29.59 17.12
N ALA A 411 -22.61 28.57 17.94
CA ALA A 411 -21.25 28.29 18.41
C ALA A 411 -20.35 27.70 17.33
N SER A 412 -20.78 26.63 16.65
CA SER A 412 -20.05 25.95 15.57
C SER A 412 -20.64 26.32 14.22
N PHE A 413 -19.80 26.51 13.21
CA PHE A 413 -20.22 26.88 11.86
C PHE A 413 -20.98 25.71 11.21
N VAL A 414 -22.31 25.77 11.23
CA VAL A 414 -23.20 24.70 10.72
C VAL A 414 -24.22 25.29 9.75
N ASP A 415 -24.89 26.38 10.15
CA ASP A 415 -25.67 27.23 9.25
C ASP A 415 -24.79 28.39 8.80
N GLU A 416 -24.41 28.41 7.53
CA GLU A 416 -23.51 29.41 6.95
C GLU A 416 -24.05 30.84 7.08
N THR A 417 -25.37 31.01 7.24
CA THR A 417 -26.01 32.32 7.41
C THR A 417 -25.95 32.85 8.84
N ARG A 418 -25.40 32.08 9.78
CA ARG A 418 -25.38 32.40 11.21
C ARG A 418 -23.99 32.65 11.75
N TYR A 419 -23.93 33.31 12.90
CA TYR A 419 -22.68 33.67 13.56
C TYR A 419 -22.79 33.53 15.09
N PHE A 420 -21.68 33.68 15.80
CA PHE A 420 -21.64 33.47 17.23
C PHE A 420 -22.29 34.61 18.01
N SER A 421 -21.78 35.83 17.86
CA SER A 421 -22.25 36.99 18.60
C SER A 421 -22.05 38.29 17.83
N SER A 422 -22.87 39.30 18.13
CA SER A 422 -22.68 40.68 17.69
C SER A 422 -23.09 41.62 18.83
N ASP A 423 -22.54 42.84 18.82
CA ASP A 423 -22.96 43.93 19.69
C ASP A 423 -24.30 44.57 19.27
N GLY A 424 -24.87 44.14 18.14
CA GLY A 424 -26.14 44.62 17.59
C GLY A 424 -26.03 45.92 16.79
N ASN A 425 -24.81 46.41 16.56
CA ASN A 425 -24.52 47.61 15.77
C ASN A 425 -24.15 47.30 14.31
N ILE A 426 -24.07 46.02 13.93
CA ILE A 426 -23.93 45.59 12.55
C ILE A 426 -25.29 45.06 12.06
N GLU A 427 -25.77 45.63 10.95
CA GLU A 427 -26.91 45.14 10.19
C GLU A 427 -26.47 43.96 9.33
N THR A 428 -27.23 42.86 9.39
CA THR A 428 -26.83 41.57 8.78
C THR A 428 -27.87 40.98 7.82
N ASN A 429 -29.04 41.61 7.69
CA ASN A 429 -30.12 41.08 6.84
C ASN A 429 -30.79 42.12 5.93
N LEU A 430 -30.21 43.32 5.82
CA LEU A 430 -30.73 44.41 4.98
C LEU A 430 -29.60 45.05 4.14
N PRO A 431 -29.24 44.47 2.99
CA PRO A 431 -29.73 43.20 2.43
C PRO A 431 -29.07 41.96 3.09
N SER A 432 -29.66 40.77 2.90
CA SER A 432 -28.97 39.51 3.20
C SER A 432 -27.70 39.37 2.36
N GLY A 433 -26.68 38.70 2.90
CA GLY A 433 -25.38 38.56 2.26
C GLY A 433 -24.45 39.76 2.41
N GLU A 434 -24.82 40.77 3.21
CA GLU A 434 -24.00 41.96 3.45
C GLU A 434 -23.96 42.35 4.94
N LEU A 435 -22.82 42.84 5.39
CA LEU A 435 -22.61 43.45 6.69
C LEU A 435 -22.37 44.94 6.54
N LYS A 436 -23.20 45.73 7.21
CA LYS A 436 -23.11 47.19 7.27
C LYS A 436 -23.29 47.66 8.71
N LEU A 437 -22.80 48.85 9.04
CA LEU A 437 -23.17 49.48 10.30
C LEU A 437 -24.69 49.74 10.31
N LYS A 438 -25.30 49.56 11.47
CA LYS A 438 -26.74 49.72 11.65
C LYS A 438 -27.12 51.19 11.60
N GLN A 439 -28.26 51.48 10.96
CA GLN A 439 -28.81 52.82 10.92
C GLN A 439 -29.81 53.03 12.07
N VAL A 440 -29.64 54.10 12.84
CA VAL A 440 -30.54 54.51 13.92
C VAL A 440 -31.01 55.93 13.66
N LEU A 441 -32.32 56.12 13.50
CA LEU A 441 -32.94 57.43 13.19
C LEU A 441 -32.37 58.12 11.93
N GLY A 442 -31.85 57.34 10.98
CA GLY A 442 -31.30 57.86 9.72
C GLY A 442 -29.78 58.06 9.69
N ASP A 443 -29.09 57.86 10.82
CA ASP A 443 -27.63 57.94 10.89
C ASP A 443 -27.01 56.56 11.18
N TYR A 444 -25.87 56.25 10.55
CA TYR A 444 -25.08 55.06 10.88
C TYR A 444 -24.45 55.19 12.26
N VAL A 445 -24.48 54.10 13.03
CA VAL A 445 -23.72 53.99 14.29
C VAL A 445 -22.21 54.05 14.00
N PRO A 446 -21.39 54.62 14.90
CA PRO A 446 -19.97 54.90 14.60
C PRO A 446 -19.09 53.65 14.55
N ASN A 447 -19.49 52.55 15.18
CA ASN A 447 -18.76 51.29 15.20
C ASN A 447 -19.68 50.10 15.49
N GLY A 448 -19.23 48.91 15.14
CA GLY A 448 -19.90 47.66 15.47
C GLY A 448 -18.93 46.46 15.49
N GLU A 449 -19.32 45.41 16.20
CA GLU A 449 -18.55 44.16 16.34
C GLU A 449 -19.41 42.94 15.99
N LEU A 450 -18.82 41.98 15.27
CA LEU A 450 -19.39 40.66 15.01
C LEU A 450 -18.30 39.60 15.13
N ILE A 451 -18.64 38.46 15.72
CA ILE A 451 -17.76 37.29 15.86
C ILE A 451 -18.38 36.11 15.11
N SER A 452 -17.58 35.47 14.26
CA SER A 452 -17.98 34.29 13.50
C SER A 452 -18.31 33.11 14.42
N SER A 453 -19.08 32.15 13.90
CA SER A 453 -19.09 30.81 14.48
C SER A 453 -17.71 30.16 14.34
N THR A 454 -17.47 29.10 15.12
CA THR A 454 -16.23 28.32 15.06
C THR A 454 -16.17 27.52 13.76
N PHE A 455 -15.18 27.79 12.94
CA PHE A 455 -14.76 26.90 11.87
C PHE A 455 -13.90 25.77 12.45
N ASP A 456 -14.09 24.56 11.94
CA ASP A 456 -13.40 23.35 12.36
C ASP A 456 -12.77 22.69 11.12
N THR A 457 -11.43 22.61 11.09
CA THR A 457 -10.70 21.96 10.00
C THR A 457 -10.54 20.45 10.22
N GLY A 458 -10.97 19.92 11.36
CA GLY A 458 -10.85 18.52 11.79
C GLY A 458 -9.43 18.03 12.10
N ALA A 459 -8.40 18.69 11.59
CA ALA A 459 -6.99 18.41 11.86
C ALA A 459 -6.42 19.32 12.94
N THR A 460 -5.63 18.76 13.87
CA THR A 460 -4.90 19.54 14.89
C THR A 460 -3.63 20.20 14.33
N THR A 461 -3.14 19.73 13.19
CA THR A 461 -1.99 20.27 12.47
C THR A 461 -2.46 21.01 11.22
N THR A 462 -3.09 22.17 11.45
CA THR A 462 -3.56 23.07 10.39
C THR A 462 -2.72 24.34 10.33
N ASP A 463 -2.26 24.70 9.14
CA ASP A 463 -1.59 25.96 8.87
C ASP A 463 -2.57 26.93 8.18
N TYR A 464 -2.66 28.18 8.63
CA TYR A 464 -3.54 29.19 8.04
C TYR A 464 -2.70 30.24 7.31
N PHE A 465 -3.10 30.62 6.08
CA PHE A 465 -2.26 31.45 5.22
C PHE A 465 -2.80 32.87 5.07
N ILE A 466 -3.98 33.06 4.49
CA ILE A 466 -4.48 34.38 4.09
C ILE A 466 -5.87 34.60 4.69
N ILE A 467 -6.13 35.81 5.19
CA ILE A 467 -7.49 36.31 5.41
C ILE A 467 -7.84 37.33 4.31
N SER A 468 -9.01 37.16 3.73
CA SER A 468 -9.55 38.03 2.68
C SER A 468 -11.02 38.34 2.91
N TRP A 469 -11.49 39.44 2.31
CA TRP A 469 -12.88 39.85 2.34
C TRP A 469 -13.21 40.73 1.14
N GLU A 470 -14.47 40.73 0.74
CA GLU A 470 -14.99 41.59 -0.33
C GLU A 470 -16.12 42.50 0.18
N PRO A 471 -16.28 43.73 -0.36
CA PRO A 471 -15.34 44.41 -1.23
C PRO A 471 -14.04 44.82 -0.50
N GLU A 472 -12.89 44.70 -1.16
CA GLU A 472 -11.62 45.20 -0.60
C GLU A 472 -11.66 46.72 -0.37
N SER A 473 -12.18 47.46 -1.34
CA SER A 473 -12.28 48.91 -1.30
C SER A 473 -13.55 49.37 -0.58
N GLN A 474 -13.39 50.34 0.31
CA GLN A 474 -14.48 50.90 1.13
C GLN A 474 -14.75 52.36 0.74
N PRO A 475 -15.97 52.90 0.98
CA PRO A 475 -16.26 54.30 0.71
C PRO A 475 -15.32 55.22 1.50
N VAL A 476 -14.69 56.18 0.83
CA VAL A 476 -13.65 57.05 1.43
C VAL A 476 -14.17 57.87 2.62
N GLU A 477 -15.47 58.14 2.67
CA GLU A 477 -16.15 58.86 3.75
C GLU A 477 -16.18 58.08 5.07
N THR A 478 -15.98 56.77 5.02
CA THR A 478 -15.95 55.91 6.22
C THR A 478 -14.68 56.10 7.05
N GLY A 479 -13.66 56.77 6.52
CA GLY A 479 -12.44 57.11 7.23
C GLY A 479 -11.31 56.09 7.04
N THR A 480 -10.31 56.15 7.92
CA THR A 480 -9.15 55.24 7.91
C THR A 480 -9.51 53.89 8.52
N ASP A 481 -9.11 52.81 7.87
CA ASP A 481 -9.27 51.41 8.32
C ASP A 481 -10.70 51.09 8.80
N PRO A 482 -11.73 51.36 7.98
CA PRO A 482 -13.13 51.24 8.37
C PRO A 482 -13.55 49.78 8.58
N VAL A 483 -12.76 48.83 8.07
CA VAL A 483 -12.92 47.39 8.24
C VAL A 483 -11.64 46.86 8.90
N ARG A 484 -11.80 46.17 10.02
CA ARG A 484 -10.69 45.57 10.77
C ARG A 484 -11.05 44.17 11.23
N PHE A 485 -10.10 43.26 11.15
CA PHE A 485 -10.25 41.89 11.62
C PHE A 485 -9.26 41.56 12.73
N GLN A 486 -9.68 40.68 13.63
CA GLN A 486 -8.79 39.87 14.46
C GLN A 486 -9.17 38.41 14.32
N VAL A 487 -8.19 37.52 14.39
CA VAL A 487 -8.39 36.08 14.27
C VAL A 487 -8.00 35.42 15.58
N ALA A 488 -8.70 34.34 15.93
CA ALA A 488 -8.40 33.51 17.08
C ALA A 488 -8.43 32.04 16.65
N THR A 489 -7.43 31.28 17.08
CA THR A 489 -7.32 29.85 16.79
C THR A 489 -6.95 29.06 18.04
N ASN A 490 -7.37 27.81 18.13
CA ASN A 490 -7.02 26.90 19.23
C ASN A 490 -7.28 25.42 18.86
N ASN A 491 -6.95 24.51 19.78
CA ASN A 491 -7.28 23.08 19.69
C ASN A 491 -8.32 22.64 20.75
N ASP A 492 -8.82 23.55 21.59
CA ASP A 492 -9.74 23.23 22.70
C ASP A 492 -11.21 23.58 22.41
N GLY A 493 -11.48 24.31 21.33
CA GLY A 493 -12.80 24.79 20.92
C GLY A 493 -13.44 25.81 21.88
N THR A 494 -12.71 26.30 22.90
CA THR A 494 -13.28 27.06 24.02
C THR A 494 -12.53 28.35 24.37
N THR A 495 -11.21 28.39 24.26
CA THR A 495 -10.39 29.55 24.65
C THR A 495 -10.03 30.39 23.42
N TRP A 496 -10.62 31.59 23.30
CA TRP A 496 -10.47 32.43 22.11
C TRP A 496 -9.60 33.67 22.41
N ASN A 497 -8.38 33.68 21.88
CA ASN A 497 -7.48 34.84 21.93
C ASN A 497 -7.42 35.54 20.56
N TYR A 498 -8.09 36.68 20.45
CA TYR A 498 -8.16 37.46 19.20
C TYR A 498 -6.92 38.34 19.05
N ILE A 499 -6.17 38.11 17.97
CA ILE A 499 -4.93 38.82 17.66
C ILE A 499 -4.95 39.31 16.20
N GLY A 500 -4.18 40.36 15.92
CA GLY A 500 -3.94 40.85 14.57
C GLY A 500 -2.56 40.44 14.03
N PRO A 501 -2.06 41.12 12.97
CA PRO A 501 -0.87 40.71 12.23
C PRO A 501 0.45 40.77 13.03
N ASP A 502 0.50 41.52 14.14
CA ASP A 502 1.69 41.57 15.01
C ASP A 502 1.68 40.52 16.14
N GLY A 503 0.68 39.62 16.14
CA GLY A 503 0.52 38.59 17.16
C GLY A 503 -0.08 39.09 18.48
N THR A 504 -0.50 40.36 18.56
CA THR A 504 -1.12 40.96 19.75
C THR A 504 -2.60 41.30 19.53
N GLY A 505 -3.36 41.38 20.63
CA GLY A 505 -4.76 41.82 20.61
C GLY A 505 -4.96 43.32 20.41
N SER A 506 -3.89 44.09 20.21
CA SER A 506 -3.96 45.55 19.95
C SER A 506 -3.77 45.90 18.47
N SER A 507 -3.38 44.94 17.63
CA SER A 507 -3.30 45.09 16.18
C SER A 507 -4.52 44.50 15.48
N TYR A 508 -4.69 44.87 14.20
CA TYR A 508 -5.80 44.45 13.37
C TYR A 508 -5.31 44.17 11.96
N TYR A 509 -5.93 43.18 11.30
CA TYR A 509 -5.82 43.04 9.85
C TYR A 509 -6.77 44.07 9.23
N ASP A 510 -6.23 45.09 8.58
CA ASP A 510 -6.92 46.25 8.02
C ASP A 510 -6.86 46.32 6.48
N LEU A 511 -6.13 45.37 5.87
CA LEU A 511 -6.05 45.15 4.43
C LEU A 511 -6.50 43.71 4.10
N ALA A 512 -7.35 43.58 3.08
CA ALA A 512 -7.72 42.28 2.54
C ALA A 512 -6.50 41.57 1.93
N ASN A 513 -6.58 40.25 1.77
CA ASN A 513 -5.51 39.42 1.20
C ASN A 513 -4.19 39.50 1.98
N THR A 514 -4.29 39.59 3.30
CA THR A 514 -3.13 39.67 4.20
C THR A 514 -2.79 38.30 4.79
N THR A 515 -1.49 38.02 4.88
CA THR A 515 -0.99 36.80 5.53
C THR A 515 -1.33 36.79 7.02
N LEU A 516 -1.91 35.69 7.51
CA LEU A 516 -2.16 35.47 8.92
C LEU A 516 -0.85 35.23 9.68
N HIS A 517 -0.79 35.74 10.91
CA HIS A 517 0.36 35.53 11.78
C HIS A 517 0.54 34.04 12.12
N THR A 518 1.78 33.54 12.09
CA THR A 518 2.10 32.10 12.23
C THR A 518 1.72 31.50 13.58
N SER A 519 1.36 32.31 14.58
CA SER A 519 0.79 31.81 15.84
C SER A 519 -0.57 31.13 15.65
N HIS A 520 -1.21 31.31 14.50
CA HIS A 520 -2.44 30.62 14.16
C HIS A 520 -2.23 29.17 13.74
N ASN A 521 -1.02 28.79 13.34
CA ASN A 521 -0.69 27.45 12.87
C ASN A 521 -0.76 26.39 13.98
N ASN A 522 -0.90 25.12 13.59
CA ASN A 522 -1.09 23.97 14.46
C ASN A 522 -2.33 24.08 15.36
N ASN A 523 -3.42 24.65 14.81
CA ASN A 523 -4.69 24.79 15.52
C ASN A 523 -5.87 24.36 14.64
N GLN A 524 -6.74 23.49 15.17
CA GLN A 524 -7.91 22.95 14.47
C GLN A 524 -9.04 23.95 14.28
N PHE A 525 -9.26 24.82 15.27
CA PHE A 525 -10.43 25.69 15.28
C PHE A 525 -10.05 27.13 14.97
N LEU A 526 -10.91 27.82 14.22
CA LEU A 526 -10.75 29.24 13.88
C LEU A 526 -12.04 30.03 14.14
N ARG A 527 -11.87 31.25 14.64
CA ARG A 527 -12.88 32.31 14.59
C ARG A 527 -12.26 33.60 14.11
N TYR A 528 -13.02 34.36 13.35
CA TYR A 528 -12.70 35.76 13.08
C TYR A 528 -13.63 36.68 13.89
N LYS A 529 -13.12 37.87 14.17
CA LYS A 529 -13.86 39.00 14.73
C LYS A 529 -13.75 40.17 13.77
N ILE A 530 -14.89 40.69 13.35
CA ILE A 530 -15.02 41.87 12.50
C ILE A 530 -15.29 43.08 13.39
N LEU A 531 -14.54 44.16 13.15
CA LEU A 531 -14.77 45.48 13.72
C LEU A 531 -15.01 46.45 12.56
N LEU A 532 -16.22 46.98 12.46
CA LEU A 532 -16.58 48.01 11.50
C LEU A 532 -16.57 49.38 12.17
N SER A 533 -16.16 50.41 11.43
CA SER A 533 -16.24 51.81 11.88
C SER A 533 -16.50 52.78 10.72
N THR A 534 -17.10 53.92 11.05
CA THR A 534 -17.34 54.99 10.08
C THR A 534 -17.08 56.37 10.68
N ALA A 535 -16.43 57.24 9.90
CA ALA A 535 -16.28 58.66 10.20
C ALA A 535 -17.48 59.51 9.67
N SER A 536 -18.47 58.88 9.05
CA SER A 536 -19.64 59.53 8.44
C SER A 536 -20.94 59.01 9.02
N SER A 537 -21.95 59.87 9.15
CA SER A 537 -23.29 59.44 9.56
C SER A 537 -24.13 58.89 8.40
N THR A 538 -23.69 59.08 7.15
CA THR A 538 -24.45 58.69 5.93
C THR A 538 -23.74 57.64 5.07
N TYR A 539 -22.53 57.22 5.44
CA TYR A 539 -21.79 56.15 4.76
C TYR A 539 -21.36 55.08 5.77
N THR A 540 -21.31 53.83 5.31
CA THR A 540 -20.90 52.66 6.08
C THR A 540 -19.93 51.82 5.26
N PRO A 541 -18.95 51.14 5.90
CA PRO A 541 -18.28 50.02 5.25
C PRO A 541 -19.29 48.92 4.89
N ASN A 542 -18.91 48.08 3.93
CA ASN A 542 -19.67 46.93 3.48
C ASN A 542 -18.77 45.69 3.43
N ILE A 543 -19.27 44.54 3.87
CA ILE A 543 -18.62 43.24 3.70
C ILE A 543 -19.65 42.24 3.21
N SER A 544 -19.39 41.59 2.09
CA SER A 544 -20.22 40.55 1.49
C SER A 544 -19.56 39.17 1.47
N ASP A 545 -18.26 39.10 1.79
CA ASP A 545 -17.50 37.87 1.79
C ASP A 545 -16.40 37.95 2.85
N VAL A 546 -16.16 36.88 3.60
CA VAL A 546 -14.96 36.68 4.40
C VAL A 546 -14.45 35.27 4.15
N ALA A 547 -13.16 35.15 3.84
CA ALA A 547 -12.51 33.88 3.63
C ALA A 547 -11.16 33.78 4.36
N VAL A 548 -10.80 32.57 4.76
CA VAL A 548 -9.47 32.20 5.26
C VAL A 548 -8.98 30.96 4.52
N THR A 549 -7.76 30.98 4.01
CA THR A 549 -7.14 29.79 3.43
C THR A 549 -6.29 29.02 4.43
N TYR A 550 -6.25 27.70 4.30
CA TYR A 550 -5.51 26.81 5.19
C TYR A 550 -4.97 25.57 4.47
N SER A 551 -4.07 24.83 5.12
CA SER A 551 -3.67 23.47 4.71
C SER A 551 -3.70 22.53 5.91
N SER A 552 -4.00 21.25 5.66
CA SER A 552 -4.05 20.19 6.66
C SER A 552 -3.73 18.83 6.02
N GLU A 553 -3.69 17.76 6.82
CA GLU A 553 -3.46 16.39 6.34
C GLU A 553 -4.53 15.87 5.36
N CYS A 554 -5.71 16.51 5.30
CA CYS A 554 -6.78 16.15 4.36
C CYS A 554 -6.96 17.15 3.22
N ILE A 555 -5.98 18.05 3.02
CA ILE A 555 -5.92 18.92 1.85
C ILE A 555 -4.90 18.33 0.86
N PRO A 556 -5.35 17.78 -0.28
CA PRO A 556 -4.46 17.12 -1.23
C PRO A 556 -3.44 18.06 -1.87
N PHE A 557 -2.18 17.64 -1.94
CA PHE A 557 -1.10 18.44 -2.51
C PHE A 557 -1.26 18.61 -4.02
N GLY A 558 -1.00 19.82 -4.51
CA GLY A 558 -1.03 20.14 -5.94
C GLY A 558 -2.42 20.07 -6.57
N GLN A 559 -3.48 19.91 -5.78
CA GLN A 559 -4.83 19.71 -6.27
C GLN A 559 -5.75 20.86 -5.88
N THR A 560 -6.78 21.08 -6.69
CA THR A 560 -7.92 21.94 -6.37
C THR A 560 -9.19 21.36 -6.95
N TYR A 561 -10.31 21.54 -6.25
CA TYR A 561 -11.60 20.93 -6.59
C TYR A 561 -12.67 22.00 -6.79
N PHE A 562 -13.30 22.00 -7.96
CA PHE A 562 -14.45 22.84 -8.29
C PHE A 562 -15.72 21.99 -8.31
N ASN A 563 -16.81 22.45 -7.72
CA ASN A 563 -18.08 21.73 -7.68
C ASN A 563 -19.27 22.62 -8.05
N GLY A 564 -20.46 22.01 -8.19
CA GLY A 564 -21.68 22.74 -8.52
C GLY A 564 -21.66 23.36 -9.92
N LEU A 565 -20.83 22.83 -10.81
CA LEU A 565 -20.65 23.36 -12.15
C LEU A 565 -21.86 23.04 -13.03
N THR A 566 -22.21 23.97 -13.92
CA THR A 566 -23.19 23.71 -14.98
C THR A 566 -22.52 23.08 -16.20
N ALA A 567 -23.22 22.21 -16.93
CA ALA A 567 -22.70 21.67 -18.18
C ALA A 567 -22.46 22.80 -19.21
N GLY A 568 -21.29 22.82 -19.84
CA GLY A 568 -20.89 23.90 -20.74
C GLY A 568 -19.37 24.01 -20.94
N GLY A 569 -18.96 25.01 -21.73
CA GLY A 569 -17.55 25.31 -21.97
C GLY A 569 -16.96 26.21 -20.89
N TYR A 570 -15.77 25.89 -20.41
CA TYR A 570 -15.01 26.67 -19.46
C TYR A 570 -13.59 26.89 -19.98
N THR A 571 -12.97 27.99 -19.57
CA THR A 571 -11.56 28.27 -19.78
C THR A 571 -10.86 28.18 -18.42
N ILE A 572 -9.83 27.35 -18.36
CA ILE A 572 -8.95 27.20 -17.21
C ILE A 572 -7.72 28.07 -17.47
N SER A 573 -7.33 28.87 -16.49
CA SER A 573 -6.06 29.60 -16.49
C SER A 573 -5.30 29.25 -15.21
N ILE A 574 -4.06 28.79 -15.36
CA ILE A 574 -3.20 28.44 -14.22
C ILE A 574 -1.95 29.30 -14.28
N SER A 575 -1.63 29.98 -13.17
CA SER A 575 -0.42 30.78 -13.03
C SER A 575 0.29 30.47 -11.72
N LYS A 576 1.62 30.50 -11.77
CA LYS A 576 2.49 30.36 -10.60
C LYS A 576 3.80 31.08 -10.86
N THR A 577 4.25 31.91 -9.91
CA THR A 577 5.54 32.61 -10.06
C THR A 577 6.69 31.64 -10.32
N GLY A 578 7.47 31.90 -11.37
CA GLY A 578 8.58 31.05 -11.82
C GLY A 578 8.18 29.92 -12.78
N TYR A 579 6.91 29.84 -13.16
CA TYR A 579 6.36 28.90 -14.14
C TYR A 579 5.66 29.64 -15.27
N GLN A 580 5.63 29.03 -16.44
CA GLN A 580 4.87 29.55 -17.58
C GLN A 580 3.37 29.43 -17.30
N ASP A 581 2.62 30.48 -17.62
CA ASP A 581 1.16 30.45 -17.53
C ASP A 581 0.57 29.38 -18.47
N PHE A 582 -0.43 28.65 -17.97
CA PHE A 582 -1.15 27.64 -18.72
C PHE A 582 -2.60 28.09 -18.96
N THR A 583 -3.14 27.83 -20.15
CA THR A 583 -4.54 28.10 -20.46
C THR A 583 -5.10 27.00 -21.34
N GLN A 584 -6.27 26.47 -20.99
CA GLN A 584 -6.96 25.42 -21.74
C GLN A 584 -8.47 25.60 -21.67
N ASP A 585 -9.14 25.41 -22.80
CA ASP A 585 -10.60 25.27 -22.83
C ASP A 585 -11.00 23.81 -22.54
N ILE A 586 -11.97 23.63 -21.66
CA ILE A 586 -12.55 22.34 -21.29
C ILE A 586 -14.06 22.37 -21.45
N THR A 587 -14.67 21.21 -21.71
CA THR A 587 -16.12 21.05 -21.68
C THR A 587 -16.53 20.21 -20.48
N ILE A 588 -17.39 20.76 -19.64
CA ILE A 588 -18.05 20.03 -18.57
C ILE A 588 -19.30 19.38 -19.13
N SER A 589 -19.32 18.05 -19.25
CA SER A 589 -20.41 17.31 -19.87
C SER A 589 -21.41 16.76 -18.86
N SER A 590 -20.92 16.02 -17.86
CA SER A 590 -21.73 15.41 -16.80
C SER A 590 -20.84 14.77 -15.74
N GLY A 591 -21.19 14.92 -14.45
CA GLY A 591 -20.54 14.24 -13.34
C GLY A 591 -19.15 14.79 -13.00
N TRP A 592 -18.34 13.94 -12.38
CA TRP A 592 -16.96 14.24 -11.98
C TRP A 592 -15.97 14.10 -13.14
N GLN A 593 -15.00 15.02 -13.23
CA GLN A 593 -13.92 15.00 -14.21
C GLN A 593 -12.57 15.32 -13.55
N LEU A 594 -11.50 14.71 -14.05
CA LEU A 594 -10.11 15.01 -13.67
C LEU A 594 -9.38 15.70 -14.82
N LEU A 595 -8.62 16.75 -14.52
CA LEU A 595 -7.62 17.33 -15.39
C LEU A 595 -6.26 17.34 -14.71
N GLU A 596 -5.26 16.75 -15.35
CA GLU A 596 -3.87 16.80 -14.90
C GLU A 596 -3.10 17.80 -15.78
N VAL A 597 -2.37 18.73 -15.13
CA VAL A 597 -1.62 19.79 -15.80
C VAL A 597 -0.17 19.81 -15.30
N ASP A 598 0.76 19.61 -16.24
CA ASP A 598 2.19 19.84 -16.01
C ASP A 598 2.55 21.29 -16.34
N LEU A 599 2.90 22.08 -15.32
CA LEU A 599 3.45 23.42 -15.51
C LEU A 599 4.96 23.36 -15.75
N LEU A 600 5.42 24.10 -16.76
CA LEU A 600 6.84 24.18 -17.11
C LEU A 600 7.49 25.39 -16.42
N PRO A 601 8.68 25.24 -15.82
CA PRO A 601 9.45 26.37 -15.31
C PRO A 601 9.78 27.40 -16.41
N GLU A 602 9.89 28.68 -16.03
CA GLU A 602 10.29 29.78 -16.95
C GLU A 602 11.77 29.77 -17.35
#